data_AF-A0A833J9L8-F1
#
_entry.id   AF-A0A833J9L8-F1
#
_cell.length_a   1.000
_cell.length_b   1.000
_cell.length_c   1.000
_cell.angle_alpha   90.00
_cell.angle_beta   90.00
_cell.angle_gamma   90.00
#
_symmetry.space_group_name_H-M   'P 1'
#
loop_
_entity.id
_entity.type
_entity.pdbx_description
1 polymer ?
#
loop_
_entity_poly.entity_id
_entity_poly.type
_entity_poly.pdbx_seq_one_letter_code
_entity_poly.pdbx_strand_id
1 'polypeptide(L)'
;MPDSSDPRLTPARPDLADIRLKDVVAAERYVAGEPARVVVPSTPLRRAPRAEAGLDTEAVMGDAVTVFESRDRFAWVQIARDGYVGYLPEGALGPVDPAPTHRVAALRTFVYPAPDLKRPHLAHLSLGAAFAAEAREGEYWRLARGGYVYAGHAVPLGTAEPDFAATAERLVGTPYLWGGRTSLGLDCSGLVQLCLEMAGRVCPRDADQQERALGTALPPGLDGLQRGDLVFWKGHVGLMLDADRLIHANGHHMAVAVEPLREAVGRIAVKSFGAVTSIRRLDPSA
;
A
#
# COMPACT_ATOMS: atom_id res chain seq x y z
N MET A 1 -23.35 -0.77 5.57
CA MET A 1 -22.95 -1.25 4.23
C MET A 1 -21.76 -0.42 3.79
N PRO A 2 -20.78 -0.97 3.07
CA PRO A 2 -19.73 -0.14 2.47
C PRO A 2 -20.39 0.97 1.66
N ASP A 3 -19.83 2.18 1.73
CA ASP A 3 -20.32 3.32 0.99
C ASP A 3 -20.16 3.06 -0.52
N SER A 4 -21.23 2.59 -1.16
CA SER A 4 -21.26 2.27 -2.59
C SER A 4 -21.18 3.51 -3.48
N SER A 5 -21.01 4.70 -2.90
CA SER A 5 -20.84 5.96 -3.63
C SER A 5 -19.37 6.30 -3.92
N ASP A 6 -18.40 5.72 -3.20
CA ASP A 6 -16.98 6.00 -3.45
C ASP A 6 -16.47 5.16 -4.63
N PRO A 7 -16.20 5.76 -5.81
CA PRO A 7 -15.76 5.02 -6.99
C PRO A 7 -14.37 4.40 -6.82
N ARG A 8 -13.60 4.82 -5.82
CA ARG A 8 -12.30 4.21 -5.49
C ARG A 8 -12.45 2.82 -4.91
N LEU A 9 -13.59 2.51 -4.28
CA LEU A 9 -13.83 1.23 -3.60
C LEU A 9 -14.98 0.43 -4.23
N THR A 10 -15.73 1.06 -5.13
CA THR A 10 -16.89 0.47 -5.79
C THR A 10 -16.52 0.08 -7.22
N PRO A 11 -16.43 -1.23 -7.55
CA PRO A 11 -16.13 -1.69 -8.90
C PRO A 11 -17.35 -1.52 -9.81
N ALA A 12 -17.67 -0.25 -10.13
CA ALA A 12 -18.74 0.14 -11.03
C ALA A 12 -18.33 1.33 -11.91
N ARG A 13 -18.73 1.24 -13.17
CA ARG A 13 -18.75 2.30 -14.19
C ARG A 13 -20.12 2.24 -14.89
N PRO A 14 -20.54 3.29 -15.62
CA PRO A 14 -21.82 3.27 -16.32
C PRO A 14 -22.00 2.06 -17.26
N ASP A 15 -20.92 1.62 -17.91
CA ASP A 15 -20.92 0.50 -18.86
C ASP A 15 -20.79 -0.88 -18.19
N LEU A 16 -20.18 -0.96 -17.01
CA LEU A 16 -19.78 -2.23 -16.40
C LEU A 16 -19.73 -2.11 -14.87
N ALA A 17 -20.39 -3.03 -14.18
CA ALA A 17 -20.21 -3.21 -12.74
C ALA A 17 -19.96 -4.68 -12.37
N ASP A 18 -19.39 -4.89 -11.19
CA ASP A 18 -19.36 -6.20 -10.55
C ASP A 18 -20.78 -6.74 -10.34
N ILE A 19 -20.99 -8.04 -10.60
CA ILE A 19 -22.26 -8.74 -10.38
C ILE A 19 -22.80 -8.62 -8.95
N ARG A 20 -21.92 -8.41 -7.96
CA ARG A 20 -22.29 -8.16 -6.56
C ARG A 20 -23.07 -6.85 -6.37
N LEU A 21 -23.04 -5.94 -7.35
CA LEU A 21 -23.68 -4.62 -7.29
C LEU A 21 -24.98 -4.51 -8.09
N LYS A 22 -25.49 -5.61 -8.66
CA LYS A 22 -26.63 -5.61 -9.60
C LYS A 22 -27.89 -4.89 -9.11
N ASP A 23 -28.15 -4.95 -7.80
CA ASP A 23 -29.32 -4.32 -7.17
C ASP A 23 -28.95 -3.07 -6.36
N VAL A 24 -27.70 -2.59 -6.48
CA VAL A 24 -27.15 -1.46 -5.71
C VAL A 24 -26.74 -0.30 -6.61
N VAL A 25 -26.13 -0.59 -7.77
CA VAL A 25 -25.61 0.41 -8.71
C VAL A 25 -26.09 0.08 -10.11
N ALA A 26 -26.62 1.06 -10.84
CA ALA A 26 -27.03 0.88 -12.22
C ALA A 26 -25.81 0.84 -13.18
N ALA A 27 -25.71 -0.20 -14.00
CA ALA A 27 -24.76 -0.33 -15.10
C ALA A 27 -25.39 -1.07 -16.29
N GLU A 28 -24.87 -0.85 -17.50
CA GLU A 28 -25.34 -1.51 -18.73
C GLU A 28 -25.18 -3.04 -18.68
N ARG A 29 -24.10 -3.53 -18.06
CA ARG A 29 -23.86 -4.96 -17.83
C ARG A 29 -23.17 -5.22 -16.49
N TYR A 30 -23.32 -6.45 -16.03
CA TYR A 30 -22.73 -6.95 -14.79
C TYR A 30 -21.90 -8.19 -15.05
N VAL A 31 -20.72 -8.28 -14.45
CA VAL A 31 -19.80 -9.40 -14.64
C VAL A 31 -19.32 -9.98 -13.32
N ALA A 32 -19.12 -11.29 -13.28
CA ALA A 32 -18.34 -11.90 -12.22
C ALA A 32 -16.86 -11.66 -12.53
N GLY A 33 -16.12 -11.06 -11.61
CA GLY A 33 -14.70 -10.83 -11.80
C GLY A 33 -13.88 -12.11 -11.65
N GLU A 34 -12.76 -12.18 -12.35
CA GLU A 34 -11.83 -13.31 -12.34
C GLU A 34 -10.65 -13.02 -11.42
N PRO A 35 -10.25 -13.96 -10.55
CA PRO A 35 -9.13 -13.72 -9.65
C PRO A 35 -7.80 -13.80 -10.40
N ALA A 36 -6.90 -12.88 -10.10
CA ALA A 36 -5.55 -12.85 -10.62
C ALA A 36 -4.56 -12.37 -9.54
N ARG A 37 -3.27 -12.39 -9.86
CA ARG A 37 -2.21 -11.91 -8.95
C ARG A 37 -1.22 -11.03 -9.69
N VAL A 38 -0.70 -10.01 -9.02
CA VAL A 38 0.42 -9.23 -9.53
C VAL A 38 1.69 -10.08 -9.49
N VAL A 39 2.33 -10.27 -10.64
CA VAL A 39 3.53 -11.12 -10.81
C VAL A 39 4.80 -10.35 -11.19
N VAL A 40 4.70 -9.02 -11.27
CA VAL A 40 5.83 -8.10 -11.46
C VAL A 40 6.18 -7.44 -10.12
N PRO A 41 7.41 -6.92 -9.93
CA PRO A 41 7.82 -6.25 -8.68
C PRO A 41 6.82 -5.23 -8.14
N SER A 42 6.39 -4.31 -9.00
CA SER A 42 5.30 -3.39 -8.76
C SER A 42 4.67 -2.95 -10.07
N THR A 43 3.44 -2.45 -10.00
CA THR A 43 2.70 -1.90 -11.13
C THR A 43 1.82 -0.73 -10.67
N PRO A 44 1.69 0.34 -11.48
CA PRO A 44 0.79 1.43 -11.17
C PRO A 44 -0.68 0.98 -11.32
N LEU A 45 -1.53 1.48 -10.42
CA LEU A 45 -2.98 1.50 -10.58
C LEU A 45 -3.41 2.94 -10.86
N ARG A 46 -4.11 3.13 -11.98
CA ARG A 46 -4.47 4.44 -12.54
C ARG A 46 -5.97 4.59 -12.64
N ARG A 47 -6.42 5.85 -12.65
CA ARG A 47 -7.84 6.18 -12.84
C ARG A 47 -8.40 5.88 -14.23
N ALA A 48 -7.55 5.80 -15.25
CA ALA A 48 -7.95 5.58 -16.64
C ALA A 48 -6.96 4.64 -17.36
N PRO A 49 -7.39 3.91 -18.40
CA PRO A 49 -6.58 2.93 -19.13
C PRO A 49 -5.62 3.59 -20.12
N ARG A 50 -4.74 4.49 -19.62
CA ARG A 50 -3.69 5.15 -20.41
C ARG A 50 -2.47 5.42 -19.54
N ALA A 51 -1.28 5.35 -20.12
CA ALA A 51 -0.02 5.43 -19.39
C ALA A 51 0.19 6.80 -18.70
N GLU A 52 -0.38 7.86 -19.26
CA GLU A 52 -0.25 9.24 -18.79
C GLU A 52 -1.37 9.62 -17.79
N ALA A 53 -2.27 8.70 -17.45
CA ALA A 53 -3.25 8.95 -16.39
C ALA A 53 -2.53 9.04 -15.04
N GLY A 54 -3.05 9.86 -14.12
CA GLY A 54 -2.50 9.98 -12.77
C GLY A 54 -2.37 8.63 -12.07
N LEU A 55 -1.32 8.51 -11.25
CA LEU A 55 -1.13 7.38 -10.36
C LEU A 55 -2.03 7.57 -9.14
N ASP A 56 -2.92 6.61 -8.89
CA ASP A 56 -3.77 6.62 -7.70
C ASP A 56 -3.14 5.77 -6.59
N THR A 57 -2.60 4.60 -6.93
CA THR A 57 -1.85 3.73 -6.02
C THR A 57 -0.90 2.80 -6.78
N GLU A 58 -0.08 2.01 -6.08
CA GLU A 58 0.69 0.92 -6.64
C GLU A 58 0.16 -0.44 -6.13
N ALA A 59 0.31 -1.47 -6.95
CA ALA A 59 0.26 -2.86 -6.51
C ALA A 59 1.66 -3.47 -6.60
N VAL A 60 1.99 -4.38 -5.68
CA VAL A 60 3.28 -5.06 -5.59
C VAL A 60 3.12 -6.55 -5.88
N MET A 61 4.22 -7.21 -6.23
CA MET A 61 4.24 -8.66 -6.42
C MET A 61 3.51 -9.37 -5.28
N GLY A 62 2.62 -10.29 -5.61
CA GLY A 62 1.88 -11.07 -4.64
C GLY A 62 0.48 -10.53 -4.33
N ASP A 63 0.18 -9.27 -4.64
CA ASP A 63 -1.17 -8.72 -4.44
C ASP A 63 -2.21 -9.51 -5.21
N ALA A 64 -3.26 -9.93 -4.51
CA ALA A 64 -4.43 -10.54 -5.12
C ALA A 64 -5.34 -9.44 -5.67
N VAL A 65 -5.86 -9.67 -6.87
CA VAL A 65 -6.81 -8.76 -7.53
C VAL A 65 -7.97 -9.54 -8.13
N THR A 66 -9.10 -8.86 -8.26
CA THR A 66 -10.24 -9.31 -9.06
C THR A 66 -10.28 -8.50 -10.35
N VAL A 67 -10.23 -9.16 -11.50
CA VAL A 67 -10.27 -8.55 -12.84
C VAL A 67 -11.69 -8.56 -13.37
N PHE A 68 -12.21 -7.41 -13.76
CA PHE A 68 -13.57 -7.30 -14.33
C PHE A 68 -13.57 -7.12 -15.84
N GLU A 69 -12.47 -6.59 -16.39
CA GLU A 69 -12.31 -6.36 -17.83
C GLU A 69 -10.82 -6.30 -18.17
N SER A 70 -10.45 -6.84 -19.32
CA SER A 70 -9.15 -6.62 -19.95
C SER A 70 -9.36 -6.13 -21.37
N ARG A 71 -8.81 -4.95 -21.66
CA ARG A 71 -8.98 -4.26 -22.93
C ARG A 71 -7.80 -3.32 -23.17
N ASP A 72 -7.31 -3.28 -24.42
CA ASP A 72 -6.26 -2.34 -24.85
C ASP A 72 -4.99 -2.39 -23.97
N ARG A 73 -4.61 -3.59 -23.50
CA ARG A 73 -3.48 -3.89 -22.58
C ARG A 73 -3.65 -3.38 -21.15
N PHE A 74 -4.85 -2.95 -20.77
CA PHE A 74 -5.19 -2.60 -19.39
C PHE A 74 -6.22 -3.57 -18.84
N ALA A 75 -6.05 -3.94 -17.58
CA ALA A 75 -7.05 -4.63 -16.79
C ALA A 75 -7.70 -3.64 -15.83
N TRP A 76 -9.04 -3.61 -15.79
CA TRP A 76 -9.79 -2.92 -14.76
C TRP A 76 -10.04 -3.87 -13.60
N VAL A 77 -9.52 -3.54 -12.43
CA VAL A 77 -9.39 -4.46 -11.30
C VAL A 77 -9.85 -3.83 -9.99
N GLN A 78 -10.12 -4.69 -9.01
CA GLN A 78 -10.18 -4.35 -7.60
C GLN A 78 -9.05 -5.08 -6.85
N ILE A 79 -8.24 -4.35 -6.08
CA ILE A 79 -7.17 -4.94 -5.25
C ILE A 79 -7.78 -5.47 -3.94
N ALA A 80 -7.46 -6.71 -3.58
CA ALA A 80 -8.08 -7.38 -2.42
C ALA A 80 -7.68 -6.77 -1.06
N ARG A 81 -6.46 -6.23 -0.94
CA ARG A 81 -5.92 -5.77 0.35
C ARG A 81 -6.64 -4.53 0.93
N ASP A 82 -7.08 -3.63 0.07
CA ASP A 82 -7.63 -2.32 0.42
C ASP A 82 -8.93 -2.00 -0.33
N GLY A 83 -9.37 -2.88 -1.23
CA GLY A 83 -10.58 -2.71 -2.04
C GLY A 83 -10.44 -1.72 -3.17
N TYR A 84 -9.24 -1.19 -3.44
CA TYR A 84 -9.05 -0.09 -4.37
C TYR A 84 -9.29 -0.52 -5.82
N VAL A 85 -10.03 0.28 -6.56
CA VAL A 85 -10.48 0.02 -7.94
C VAL A 85 -9.73 0.92 -8.91
N GLY A 86 -9.28 0.35 -10.03
CA GLY A 86 -8.61 1.13 -11.06
C GLY A 86 -8.07 0.27 -12.20
N TYR A 87 -7.21 0.87 -13.02
CA TYR A 87 -6.61 0.24 -14.19
C TYR A 87 -5.12 -0.03 -13.98
N LEU A 88 -4.67 -1.24 -14.26
CA LEU A 88 -3.26 -1.58 -14.32
C LEU A 88 -2.90 -2.21 -15.69
N PRO A 89 -1.63 -2.20 -16.11
CA PRO A 89 -1.17 -2.97 -17.26
C PRO A 89 -1.51 -4.46 -17.12
N GLU A 90 -2.23 -5.02 -18.09
CA GLU A 90 -2.65 -6.42 -18.10
C GLU A 90 -1.47 -7.39 -17.96
N GLY A 91 -0.31 -7.07 -18.57
CA GLY A 91 0.91 -7.86 -18.48
C GLY A 91 1.55 -7.92 -17.09
N ALA A 92 1.06 -7.15 -16.11
CA ALA A 92 1.47 -7.26 -14.72
C ALA A 92 0.78 -8.42 -13.98
N LEU A 93 -0.27 -8.99 -14.56
CA LEU A 93 -1.09 -10.03 -13.96
C LEU A 93 -0.65 -11.44 -14.38
N GLY A 94 -0.80 -12.38 -13.47
CA GLY A 94 -0.60 -13.79 -13.70
C GLY A 94 -1.53 -14.65 -12.84
N PRO A 95 -1.35 -15.99 -12.88
CA PRO A 95 -2.27 -16.90 -12.21
C PRO A 95 -2.25 -16.75 -10.68
N VAL A 96 -3.36 -17.14 -10.04
CA VAL A 96 -3.52 -17.06 -8.58
C VAL A 96 -2.61 -18.03 -7.83
N ASP A 97 -2.26 -19.15 -8.48
CA ASP A 97 -1.45 -20.23 -7.95
C ASP A 97 0.00 -20.22 -8.45
N PRO A 98 0.95 -20.67 -7.61
CA PRO A 98 0.74 -21.01 -6.20
C PRO A 98 0.53 -19.76 -5.32
N ALA A 99 -0.25 -19.92 -4.24
CA ALA A 99 -0.47 -18.87 -3.27
C ALA A 99 0.85 -18.44 -2.58
N PRO A 100 1.06 -17.13 -2.30
CA PRO A 100 2.22 -16.66 -1.58
C PRO A 100 2.33 -17.31 -0.19
N THR A 101 3.55 -17.71 0.17
CA THR A 101 3.87 -18.28 1.50
C THR A 101 4.75 -17.36 2.32
N HIS A 102 5.43 -16.41 1.68
CA HIS A 102 6.36 -15.48 2.30
C HIS A 102 6.13 -14.06 1.79
N ARG A 103 6.55 -13.08 2.61
CA ARG A 103 6.63 -11.67 2.23
C ARG A 103 8.02 -11.11 2.51
N VAL A 104 8.43 -10.13 1.72
CA VAL A 104 9.67 -9.38 1.95
C VAL A 104 9.49 -8.53 3.22
N ALA A 105 10.42 -8.68 4.17
CA ALA A 105 10.49 -7.91 5.42
C ALA A 105 11.65 -6.90 5.42
N ALA A 106 12.66 -7.08 4.57
CA ALA A 106 13.66 -6.04 4.30
C ALA A 106 13.02 -4.86 3.55
N LEU A 107 13.65 -3.68 3.55
CA LEU A 107 13.14 -2.54 2.76
C LEU A 107 13.09 -2.90 1.28
N ARG A 108 14.14 -3.58 0.80
CA ARG A 108 14.28 -4.08 -0.57
C ARG A 108 15.08 -5.38 -0.53
N THR A 109 14.81 -6.23 -1.51
CA THR A 109 15.64 -7.40 -1.80
C THR A 109 15.80 -7.57 -3.31
N PHE A 110 16.73 -8.41 -3.74
CA PHE A 110 16.98 -8.72 -5.15
C PHE A 110 16.53 -10.13 -5.48
N VAL A 111 16.06 -10.30 -6.72
CA VAL A 111 15.76 -11.61 -7.31
C VAL A 111 16.95 -12.00 -8.18
N TYR A 112 17.59 -13.12 -7.87
CA TYR A 112 18.74 -13.64 -8.62
C TYR A 112 18.33 -14.82 -9.50
N PRO A 113 19.03 -15.09 -10.62
CA PRO A 113 18.76 -16.26 -11.46
C PRO A 113 19.26 -17.59 -10.83
N ALA A 114 20.12 -17.52 -9.82
CA ALA A 114 20.68 -18.65 -9.07
C ALA A 114 20.92 -18.18 -7.61
N PRO A 115 21.11 -19.09 -6.63
CA PRO A 115 21.37 -18.73 -5.23
C PRO A 115 22.80 -18.22 -5.02
N ASP A 116 23.17 -17.16 -5.73
CA ASP A 116 24.50 -16.57 -5.75
C ASP A 116 24.40 -15.04 -5.93
N LEU A 117 24.83 -14.30 -4.90
CA LEU A 117 24.82 -12.83 -4.87
C LEU A 117 25.67 -12.18 -5.97
N LYS A 118 26.62 -12.92 -6.58
CA LYS A 118 27.50 -12.41 -7.63
C LYS A 118 26.85 -12.43 -9.01
N ARG A 119 25.68 -13.06 -9.16
CA ARG A 119 24.94 -13.08 -10.43
C ARG A 119 24.25 -11.73 -10.66
N PRO A 120 24.12 -11.28 -11.92
CA PRO A 120 23.31 -10.10 -12.21
C PRO A 120 21.87 -10.38 -11.77
N HIS A 121 21.35 -9.50 -10.92
CA HIS A 121 19.98 -9.60 -10.43
C HIS A 121 18.99 -9.38 -11.59
N LEU A 122 17.85 -10.06 -11.53
CA LEU A 122 16.76 -10.00 -12.51
C LEU A 122 15.79 -8.86 -12.21
N ALA A 123 15.56 -8.61 -10.92
CA ALA A 123 14.61 -7.64 -10.41
C ALA A 123 14.93 -7.29 -8.96
N HIS A 124 14.23 -6.31 -8.40
CA HIS A 124 14.16 -6.06 -6.96
C HIS A 124 12.72 -6.22 -6.49
N LEU A 125 12.50 -6.52 -5.22
CA LEU A 125 11.19 -6.55 -4.57
C LEU A 125 11.21 -5.59 -3.38
N SER A 126 10.12 -4.84 -3.19
CA SER A 126 9.96 -3.92 -2.07
C SER A 126 9.42 -4.64 -0.82
N LEU A 127 9.62 -4.03 0.34
CA LEU A 127 8.91 -4.35 1.59
C LEU A 127 7.43 -4.64 1.32
N GLY A 128 6.94 -5.77 1.83
CA GLY A 128 5.56 -6.21 1.67
C GLY A 128 5.26 -7.04 0.42
N ALA A 129 6.12 -7.03 -0.61
CA ALA A 129 5.97 -7.91 -1.76
C ALA A 129 5.96 -9.38 -1.32
N ALA A 130 5.00 -10.16 -1.83
CA ALA A 130 4.77 -11.53 -1.42
C ALA A 130 5.02 -12.52 -2.57
N PHE A 131 5.54 -13.70 -2.23
CA PHE A 131 5.88 -14.75 -3.19
C PHE A 131 5.66 -16.14 -2.59
N ALA A 132 5.51 -17.13 -3.46
CA ALA A 132 5.50 -18.53 -3.08
C ALA A 132 6.95 -19.06 -3.07
N ALA A 133 7.44 -19.43 -1.90
CA ALA A 133 8.70 -20.17 -1.76
C ALA A 133 8.46 -21.66 -2.07
N GLU A 134 9.21 -22.23 -3.00
CA GLU A 134 9.16 -23.68 -3.30
C GLU A 134 10.16 -24.48 -2.47
N ALA A 135 11.36 -23.96 -2.30
CA ALA A 135 12.44 -24.65 -1.60
C ALA A 135 13.43 -23.66 -0.98
N ARG A 136 14.12 -24.11 0.07
CA ARG A 136 15.29 -23.45 0.62
C ARG A 136 16.55 -24.05 -0.02
N GLU A 137 17.41 -23.21 -0.60
CA GLU A 137 18.68 -23.61 -1.19
C GLU A 137 19.81 -22.77 -0.60
N GLY A 138 20.52 -23.34 0.37
CA GLY A 138 21.47 -22.61 1.20
C GLY A 138 20.79 -21.40 1.87
N GLU A 139 21.32 -20.21 1.62
CA GLU A 139 20.80 -18.96 2.17
C GLU A 139 19.67 -18.33 1.36
N TYR A 140 19.17 -18.99 0.30
CA TYR A 140 18.12 -18.45 -0.56
C TYR A 140 16.80 -19.22 -0.48
N TRP A 141 15.70 -18.52 -0.77
CA TRP A 141 14.43 -19.11 -1.17
C TRP A 141 14.39 -19.19 -2.70
N ARG A 142 14.08 -20.36 -3.25
CA ARG A 142 13.70 -20.52 -4.65
C ARG A 142 12.23 -20.17 -4.82
N LEU A 143 11.93 -19.24 -5.71
CA LEU A 143 10.57 -18.76 -5.97
C LEU A 143 9.87 -19.67 -6.97
N ALA A 144 8.56 -19.89 -6.79
CA ALA A 144 7.77 -20.72 -7.69
C ALA A 144 7.69 -20.20 -9.13
N ARG A 145 7.83 -18.89 -9.30
CA ARG A 145 7.83 -18.23 -10.63
C ARG A 145 9.24 -18.00 -11.17
N GLY A 146 10.22 -18.71 -10.62
CA GLY A 146 11.63 -18.58 -10.97
C GLY A 146 12.36 -17.50 -10.18
N GLY A 147 13.67 -17.67 -10.09
CA GLY A 147 14.56 -16.79 -9.35
C GLY A 147 14.69 -17.12 -7.87
N TYR A 148 15.58 -16.39 -7.20
CA TYR A 148 16.01 -16.64 -5.84
C TYR A 148 16.05 -15.34 -5.05
N VAL A 149 15.54 -15.36 -3.82
CA VAL A 149 15.59 -14.25 -2.87
C VAL A 149 16.40 -14.67 -1.65
N TYR A 150 17.29 -13.81 -1.16
CA TYR A 150 18.01 -14.08 0.09
C TYR A 150 17.01 -14.23 1.24
N ALA A 151 17.03 -15.35 1.95
CA ALA A 151 15.95 -15.68 2.86
C ALA A 151 15.90 -14.81 4.11
N GLY A 152 17.04 -14.27 4.56
CA GLY A 152 17.05 -13.31 5.67
C GLY A 152 16.29 -12.01 5.36
N HIS A 153 15.87 -11.79 4.11
CA HIS A 153 15.04 -10.65 3.72
C HIS A 153 13.54 -10.95 3.69
N ALA A 154 13.12 -12.19 3.96
CA ALA A 154 11.74 -12.62 3.88
C ALA A 154 11.28 -13.33 5.16
N VAL A 155 10.00 -13.19 5.47
CA VAL A 155 9.33 -13.85 6.60
C VAL A 155 8.11 -14.61 6.10
N PRO A 156 7.63 -15.64 6.82
CA PRO A 156 6.36 -16.28 6.51
C PRO A 156 5.22 -15.26 6.41
N LEU A 157 4.28 -15.53 5.50
CA LEU A 157 3.06 -14.74 5.40
C LEU A 157 2.30 -14.83 6.74
N GLY A 158 1.85 -13.70 7.27
CA GLY A 158 1.18 -13.61 8.58
C GLY A 158 2.10 -13.28 9.76
N THR A 159 3.42 -13.27 9.60
CA THR A 159 4.30 -12.66 10.60
C THR A 159 3.99 -11.17 10.69
N ALA A 160 3.63 -10.67 11.87
CA ALA A 160 3.32 -9.25 12.12
C ALA A 160 4.51 -8.52 12.74
N GLU A 161 4.80 -7.32 12.24
CA GLU A 161 5.70 -6.37 12.89
C GLU A 161 5.02 -5.81 14.14
N PRO A 162 5.59 -5.95 15.34
CA PRO A 162 4.94 -5.52 16.57
C PRO A 162 4.84 -4.00 16.70
N ASP A 163 5.73 -3.26 16.02
CA ASP A 163 5.79 -1.80 16.04
C ASP A 163 5.80 -1.25 14.60
N PHE A 164 4.63 -0.80 14.14
CA PHE A 164 4.49 -0.19 12.82
C PHE A 164 5.18 1.18 12.71
N ALA A 165 5.38 1.90 13.83
CA ALA A 165 6.17 3.13 13.82
C ALA A 165 7.67 2.86 13.60
N ALA A 166 8.18 1.74 14.11
CA ALA A 166 9.55 1.30 13.80
C ALA A 166 9.72 0.95 12.31
N THR A 167 8.67 0.45 11.67
CA THR A 167 8.66 0.22 10.22
C THR A 167 8.76 1.55 9.45
N ALA A 168 8.06 2.59 9.91
CA ALA A 168 8.15 3.92 9.32
C ALA A 168 9.56 4.53 9.48
N GLU A 169 10.18 4.38 10.66
CA GLU A 169 11.54 4.87 10.93
C GLU A 169 12.57 4.28 9.96
N ARG A 170 12.43 3.01 9.58
CA ARG A 170 13.28 2.36 8.57
C ARG A 170 13.14 2.99 7.18
N LEU A 171 12.04 3.67 6.89
CA LEU A 171 11.73 4.25 5.58
C LEU A 171 12.17 5.72 5.45
N VAL A 172 12.73 6.33 6.50
CA VAL A 172 13.26 7.70 6.46
C VAL A 172 14.22 7.88 5.28
N GLY A 173 14.02 8.97 4.52
CA GLY A 173 14.78 9.28 3.31
C GLY A 173 14.21 8.66 2.02
N THR A 174 13.18 7.80 2.09
CA THR A 174 12.47 7.33 0.89
C THR A 174 11.83 8.52 0.18
N PRO A 175 12.06 8.73 -1.14
CA PRO A 175 11.50 9.86 -1.86
C PRO A 175 9.97 9.92 -1.82
N TYR A 176 9.43 11.14 -1.79
CA TYR A 176 8.00 11.34 -1.93
C TYR A 176 7.58 11.06 -3.38
N LEU A 177 6.60 10.17 -3.55
CA LEU A 177 5.97 9.87 -4.83
C LEU A 177 4.46 9.88 -4.64
N TRP A 178 3.75 10.79 -5.32
CA TRP A 178 2.29 10.81 -5.32
C TRP A 178 1.73 9.48 -5.84
N GLY A 179 0.86 8.82 -5.09
CA GLY A 179 0.34 7.48 -5.40
C GLY A 179 1.32 6.35 -5.05
N GLY A 180 2.53 6.66 -4.60
CA GLY A 180 3.58 5.70 -4.28
C GLY A 180 3.29 4.88 -3.03
N ARG A 181 3.63 3.60 -3.08
CA ARG A 181 3.40 2.61 -2.01
C ARG A 181 4.55 1.62 -1.85
N THR A 182 5.68 1.89 -2.50
CA THR A 182 6.83 1.01 -2.49
C THR A 182 7.97 1.64 -1.71
N SER A 183 8.92 0.82 -1.29
CA SER A 183 10.14 1.34 -0.65
C SER A 183 10.91 2.32 -1.54
N LEU A 184 10.67 2.38 -2.85
CA LEU A 184 11.30 3.32 -3.78
C LEU A 184 10.65 4.71 -3.79
N GLY A 185 9.36 4.79 -3.43
CA GLY A 185 8.59 6.02 -3.46
C GLY A 185 7.29 5.86 -2.68
N LEU A 186 7.05 6.78 -1.77
CA LEU A 186 5.88 6.76 -0.88
C LEU A 186 5.16 8.10 -0.90
N ASP A 187 3.84 8.09 -0.85
CA ASP A 187 3.08 9.24 -0.37
C ASP A 187 2.68 9.08 1.11
N CYS A 188 2.01 10.10 1.64
CA CYS A 188 1.68 10.20 3.06
C CYS A 188 0.87 9.00 3.56
N SER A 189 -0.22 8.66 2.86
CA SER A 189 -1.10 7.58 3.24
C SER A 189 -0.56 6.21 2.84
N GLY A 190 0.26 6.13 1.79
CA GLY A 190 1.00 4.93 1.40
C GLY A 190 2.04 4.50 2.43
N LEU A 191 2.71 5.45 3.09
CA LEU A 191 3.60 5.17 4.24
C LEU A 191 2.81 4.51 5.39
N VAL A 192 1.71 5.14 5.82
CA VAL A 192 0.87 4.62 6.92
C VAL A 192 0.30 3.25 6.56
N GLN A 193 -0.21 3.10 5.34
CA GLN A 193 -0.80 1.86 4.87
C GLN A 193 0.21 0.72 4.87
N LEU A 194 1.41 0.93 4.32
CA LEU A 194 2.47 -0.06 4.31
C LEU A 194 2.86 -0.47 5.74
N CYS A 195 3.05 0.49 6.65
CA CYS A 195 3.45 0.20 8.02
C CYS A 195 2.40 -0.64 8.77
N LEU A 196 1.11 -0.29 8.63
CA LEU A 196 0.02 -1.03 9.27
C LEU A 196 -0.13 -2.43 8.69
N GLU A 197 0.01 -2.60 7.38
CA GLU A 197 -0.01 -3.93 6.77
C GLU A 197 1.14 -4.82 7.22
N MET A 198 2.35 -4.26 7.40
CA MET A 198 3.46 -5.05 7.96
C MET A 198 3.17 -5.50 9.39
N ALA A 199 2.37 -4.74 10.14
CA ALA A 199 1.85 -5.11 11.45
C ALA A 199 0.57 -5.98 11.39
N GLY A 200 0.15 -6.43 10.20
CA GLY A 200 -1.02 -7.29 10.03
C GLY A 200 -2.37 -6.57 10.13
N ARG A 201 -2.38 -5.23 10.05
CA ARG A 201 -3.57 -4.40 10.22
C ARG A 201 -4.11 -3.91 8.87
N VAL A 202 -5.43 -3.99 8.70
CA VAL A 202 -6.11 -3.46 7.51
C VAL A 202 -6.05 -1.93 7.51
N CYS A 203 -5.68 -1.35 6.37
CA CYS A 203 -5.58 0.09 6.22
C CYS A 203 -6.09 0.52 4.83
N PRO A 204 -7.07 1.45 4.75
CA PRO A 204 -7.46 2.06 3.48
C PRO A 204 -6.29 2.80 2.82
N ARG A 205 -6.38 3.03 1.51
CA ARG A 205 -5.30 3.65 0.73
C ARG A 205 -5.15 5.15 0.96
N ASP A 206 -6.26 5.85 1.05
CA ASP A 206 -6.28 7.31 1.03
C ASP A 206 -6.46 7.91 2.42
N ALA A 207 -5.79 9.03 2.68
CA ALA A 207 -5.79 9.70 3.98
C ALA A 207 -7.20 10.01 4.50
N ASP A 208 -8.14 10.38 3.62
CA ASP A 208 -9.52 10.66 4.02
C ASP A 208 -10.28 9.40 4.46
N GLN A 209 -10.03 8.27 3.79
CA GLN A 209 -10.61 6.97 4.14
C GLN A 209 -9.97 6.44 5.43
N GLN A 210 -8.66 6.60 5.58
CA GLN A 210 -7.92 6.26 6.80
C GLN A 210 -8.46 7.06 8.00
N GLU A 211 -8.65 8.36 7.85
CA GLU A 211 -9.21 9.24 8.89
C GLU A 211 -10.59 8.79 9.37
N ARG A 212 -11.43 8.28 8.47
CA ARG A 212 -12.78 7.79 8.80
C ARG A 212 -12.77 6.40 9.44
N ALA A 213 -11.87 5.52 9.00
CA ALA A 213 -11.92 4.10 9.32
C ALA A 213 -11.00 3.69 10.49
N LEU A 214 -9.93 4.44 10.74
CA LEU A 214 -8.87 4.02 11.66
C LEU A 214 -9.01 4.63 13.05
N GLY A 215 -8.92 3.77 14.06
CA GLY A 215 -8.72 4.15 15.46
C GLY A 215 -9.84 4.98 16.07
N THR A 216 -9.63 5.36 17.32
CA THR A 216 -10.53 6.25 18.07
C THR A 216 -10.05 7.68 17.96
N ALA A 217 -10.96 8.62 17.74
CA ALA A 217 -10.65 10.05 17.74
C ALA A 217 -10.21 10.50 19.14
N LEU A 218 -9.06 11.19 19.20
CA LEU A 218 -8.62 11.88 20.41
C LEU A 218 -9.24 13.30 20.48
N PRO A 219 -9.35 13.88 21.70
CA PRO A 219 -9.73 15.28 21.84
C PRO A 219 -8.83 16.22 21.04
N PRO A 220 -9.33 17.38 20.59
CA PRO A 220 -8.50 18.38 19.92
C PRO A 220 -7.35 18.83 20.82
N GLY A 221 -6.16 18.96 20.23
CA GLY A 221 -4.94 19.35 20.93
C GLY A 221 -3.73 18.56 20.44
N LEU A 222 -2.53 19.00 20.80
CA LEU A 222 -1.27 18.32 20.47
C LEU A 222 -0.59 17.73 21.72
N ASP A 223 -1.31 17.66 22.84
CA ASP A 223 -0.80 17.14 24.10
C ASP A 223 -1.29 15.70 24.32
N GLY A 224 -0.50 14.89 25.03
CA GLY A 224 -0.88 13.49 25.35
C GLY A 224 -0.80 12.51 24.17
N LEU A 225 -0.13 12.92 23.08
CA LEU A 225 0.15 12.06 21.93
C LEU A 225 1.19 11.00 22.27
N GLN A 226 1.09 9.87 21.59
CA GLN A 226 1.88 8.69 21.83
C GLN A 226 2.37 8.08 20.51
N ARG A 227 3.42 7.28 20.60
CA ARG A 227 3.90 6.47 19.48
C ARG A 227 2.75 5.64 18.90
N GLY A 228 2.57 5.72 17.59
CA GLY A 228 1.48 5.02 16.90
C GLY A 228 0.25 5.87 16.61
N ASP A 229 0.09 7.05 17.22
CA ASP A 229 -1.02 7.95 16.90
C ASP A 229 -0.89 8.50 15.47
N LEU A 230 -2.01 8.63 14.78
CA LEU A 230 -2.10 9.20 13.44
C LEU A 230 -2.62 10.64 13.52
N VAL A 231 -1.93 11.57 12.87
CA VAL A 231 -2.35 12.98 12.77
C VAL A 231 -2.82 13.23 11.34
N PHE A 232 -4.05 13.69 11.18
CA PHE A 232 -4.68 13.93 9.89
C PHE A 232 -4.84 15.42 9.60
N TRP A 233 -4.72 15.75 8.33
CA TRP A 233 -5.12 17.01 7.72
C TRP A 233 -5.97 16.71 6.48
N LYS A 234 -6.55 17.74 5.86
CA LYS A 234 -7.26 17.57 4.60
C LYS A 234 -6.32 17.03 3.50
N GLY A 235 -6.40 15.74 3.23
CA GLY A 235 -5.61 15.06 2.20
C GLY A 235 -4.17 14.74 2.61
N HIS A 236 -3.83 14.76 3.90
CA HIS A 236 -2.50 14.39 4.40
C HIS A 236 -2.58 13.65 5.73
N VAL A 237 -1.61 12.78 5.99
CA VAL A 237 -1.49 12.03 7.24
C VAL A 237 -0.03 11.93 7.66
N GLY A 238 0.21 11.89 8.97
CA GLY A 238 1.48 11.49 9.54
C GLY A 238 1.30 10.59 10.76
N LEU A 239 2.38 9.97 11.17
CA LEU A 239 2.45 8.99 12.25
C LEU A 239 3.34 9.53 13.38
N MET A 240 2.87 9.45 14.62
CA MET A 240 3.65 9.85 15.78
C MET A 240 4.68 8.78 16.14
N LEU A 241 5.93 9.20 16.34
CA LEU A 241 7.01 8.34 16.84
C LEU A 241 7.09 8.33 18.36
N ASP A 242 6.58 9.39 18.99
CA ASP A 242 6.50 9.64 20.43
C ASP A 242 5.58 10.85 20.69
N ALA A 243 5.77 11.58 21.79
CA ALA A 243 4.92 12.69 22.19
C ALA A 243 5.09 13.96 21.33
N ASP A 244 6.23 14.13 20.65
CA ASP A 244 6.57 15.38 19.98
C ASP A 244 7.08 15.22 18.55
N ARG A 245 7.50 14.03 18.13
CA ARG A 245 8.03 13.77 16.78
C ARG A 245 7.02 13.09 15.88
N LEU A 246 6.83 13.68 14.70
CA LEU A 246 6.00 13.17 13.62
C LEU A 246 6.89 12.60 12.52
N ILE A 247 6.55 11.43 11.99
CA ILE A 247 7.08 10.90 10.73
C ILE A 247 6.01 10.94 9.63
N HIS A 248 6.38 11.40 8.44
CA HIS A 248 5.48 11.39 7.28
C HIS A 248 6.24 11.49 5.95
N ALA A 249 5.66 10.94 4.88
CA ALA A 249 6.10 11.23 3.52
C ALA A 249 5.46 12.55 3.07
N ASN A 250 6.25 13.55 2.71
CA ASN A 250 5.73 14.90 2.48
C ASN A 250 6.44 15.63 1.33
N GLY A 251 5.71 16.53 0.68
CA GLY A 251 6.24 17.35 -0.42
C GLY A 251 7.13 18.53 0.02
N HIS A 252 7.24 18.81 1.33
CA HIS A 252 8.15 19.84 1.82
C HIS A 252 9.61 19.36 1.79
N HIS A 253 9.85 18.14 2.27
CA HIS A 253 11.13 17.47 2.24
C HIS A 253 11.35 16.64 0.96
N MET A 254 10.30 16.41 0.17
CA MET A 254 10.27 15.48 -0.96
C MET A 254 10.74 14.06 -0.56
N ALA A 255 10.46 13.66 0.68
CA ALA A 255 10.85 12.38 1.26
C ALA A 255 10.00 12.01 2.49
N VAL A 256 10.16 10.78 2.98
CA VAL A 256 9.82 10.41 4.36
C VAL A 256 10.79 11.11 5.30
N ALA A 257 10.27 11.95 6.19
CA ALA A 257 11.06 12.73 7.13
C ALA A 257 10.45 12.70 8.53
N VAL A 258 11.30 12.89 9.54
CA VAL A 258 10.92 13.09 10.94
C VAL A 258 11.11 14.56 11.28
N GLU A 259 10.11 15.18 11.91
CA GLU A 259 10.19 16.56 12.35
C GLU A 259 9.33 16.81 13.61
N PRO A 260 9.57 17.89 14.37
CA PRO A 260 8.71 18.24 15.50
C PRO A 260 7.28 18.52 15.05
N LEU A 261 6.31 17.86 15.70
CA LEU A 261 4.90 17.96 15.34
C LEU A 261 4.39 19.40 15.33
N ARG A 262 4.76 20.21 16.34
CA ARG A 262 4.28 21.59 16.45
C ARG A 262 4.78 22.45 15.28
N GLU A 263 6.01 22.23 14.84
CA GLU A 263 6.57 22.92 13.66
C GLU A 263 5.86 22.47 12.39
N ALA A 264 5.66 21.15 12.22
CA ALA A 264 4.92 20.60 11.09
C ALA A 264 3.49 21.15 11.02
N VAL A 265 2.76 21.15 12.13
CA VAL A 265 1.39 21.69 12.23
C VAL A 265 1.36 23.17 11.85
N GLY A 266 2.25 23.98 12.43
CA GLY A 266 2.34 25.40 12.10
C GLY A 266 2.64 25.65 10.62
N ARG A 267 3.59 24.90 10.04
CA ARG A 267 3.95 25.01 8.63
C ARG A 267 2.81 24.57 7.71
N ILE A 268 2.21 23.40 7.94
CA ILE A 268 1.17 22.82 7.10
C ILE A 268 -0.10 23.68 7.11
N ALA A 269 -0.44 24.26 8.26
CA ALA A 269 -1.59 25.15 8.41
C ALA A 269 -1.52 26.37 7.49
N VAL A 270 -0.32 26.92 7.28
CA VAL A 270 -0.12 28.12 6.47
C VAL A 270 0.14 27.78 5.00
N LYS A 271 0.91 26.73 4.71
CA LYS A 271 1.47 26.50 3.36
C LYS A 271 0.73 25.45 2.53
N SER A 272 -0.13 24.62 3.11
CA SER A 272 -0.65 23.45 2.39
C SER A 272 -2.06 23.04 2.82
N PHE A 273 -2.20 22.08 3.71
CA PHE A 273 -3.43 21.32 3.96
C PHE A 273 -4.36 21.94 5.01
N GLY A 274 -3.99 23.10 5.57
CA GLY A 274 -4.75 23.77 6.61
C GLY A 274 -4.55 23.15 7.99
N ALA A 275 -5.51 23.36 8.89
CA ALA A 275 -5.45 22.85 10.26
C ALA A 275 -5.54 21.31 10.32
N VAL A 276 -5.05 20.74 11.42
CA VAL A 276 -5.28 19.32 11.76
C VAL A 276 -6.79 19.06 11.77
N THR A 277 -7.24 18.03 11.06
CA THR A 277 -8.65 17.65 10.97
C THR A 277 -9.04 16.68 12.09
N SER A 278 -8.17 15.71 12.39
CA SER A 278 -8.34 14.82 13.54
C SER A 278 -7.03 14.16 13.94
N ILE A 279 -7.02 13.58 15.14
CA ILE A 279 -5.96 12.69 15.61
C ILE A 279 -6.61 11.36 16.00
N ARG A 280 -6.04 10.25 15.55
CA ARG A 280 -6.56 8.90 15.78
C ARG A 280 -5.54 8.07 16.55
N ARG A 281 -6.00 7.40 17.60
CA ARG A 281 -5.22 6.37 18.31
C ARG A 281 -5.68 4.99 17.89
N LEU A 282 -4.75 4.16 17.44
CA LEU A 282 -5.02 2.77 17.12
C LEU A 282 -4.98 1.91 18.38
N ASP A 283 -5.89 0.94 18.49
CA ASP A 283 -5.90 0.03 19.63
C ASP A 283 -4.66 -0.87 19.60
N PRO A 284 -3.92 -0.99 20.72
CA PRO A 284 -2.72 -1.84 20.80
C PRO A 284 -2.98 -3.31 20.45
N SER A 285 -4.24 -3.77 20.59
CA SER A 285 -4.67 -5.16 20.42
C SER A 285 -5.38 -5.48 19.10
N ALA A 286 -5.55 -4.50 18.21
CA ALA A 286 -6.24 -4.68 16.93
C ALA A 286 -5.33 -5.13 15.78
#